data_AF-A0A1B6HE48-F1
#
_entry.id   AF-A0A1B6HE48-F1
#
_cell.length_a   1.000
_cell.length_b   1.000
_cell.length_c   1.000
_cell.angle_alpha   90.00
_cell.angle_beta   90.00
_cell.angle_gamma   90.00
#
_symmetry.space_group_name_H-M   'P 1'
#
loop_
_entity.id
_entity.type
_entity.pdbx_description
1 polymer ?
#
loop_
_entity_poly.entity_id
_entity_poly.type
_entity_poly.pdbx_seq_one_letter_code
_entity_poly.pdbx_strand_id
1 'polypeptide(L)'
;DLQEIVRNIPGTPLIYLHQRTPHLEEPSPLTARMALEKTNQRFGVSQLDSMKLSALKTATFGEETKVTSKKRKMKGGPNPLSCKKKKKSLAGNKEPITTENSDKPRRKRKRIKLAKHVKEKEEVSC
;
A
#
# COMPACT_ATOMS: atom_id res chain seq x y z
N ASP A 1 25.26 30.22 15.15
CA ASP A 1 26.26 30.13 16.25
C ASP A 1 25.84 29.17 17.37
N LEU A 2 25.13 29.59 18.43
CA LEU A 2 24.86 28.70 19.58
C LEU A 2 24.07 27.44 19.21
N GLN A 3 23.03 27.59 18.38
CA GLN A 3 22.22 26.45 17.94
C GLN A 3 23.04 25.43 17.13
N GLU A 4 24.00 25.90 16.32
CA GLU A 4 24.86 25.02 15.52
C GLU A 4 25.84 24.25 16.39
N ILE A 5 26.40 24.90 17.41
CA ILE A 5 27.26 24.25 18.41
C ILE A 5 26.46 23.15 19.13
N VAL A 6 25.23 23.44 19.56
CA VAL A 6 24.37 22.47 20.27
C VAL A 6 23.99 21.28 19.39
N ARG A 7 23.75 21.47 18.09
CA ARG A 7 23.45 20.37 17.14
C ARG A 7 24.57 19.35 17.02
N ASN A 8 25.82 19.77 17.22
CA ASN A 8 27.00 18.90 17.18
C ASN A 8 27.12 18.02 18.43
N ILE A 9 26.39 18.32 19.52
CA ILE A 9 26.39 17.53 20.74
C ILE A 9 25.27 16.48 20.65
N PRO A 10 25.59 15.17 20.59
CA PRO A 10 24.59 14.13 20.44
C PRO A 10 23.69 14.02 21.68
N GLY A 11 22.39 13.84 21.46
CA GLY A 11 21.41 13.65 22.53
C GLY A 11 20.88 14.95 23.15
N THR A 12 21.15 16.11 22.54
CA THR A 12 20.68 17.39 23.06
C THR A 12 19.40 17.84 22.33
N PRO A 13 18.24 17.96 23.01
CA PRO A 13 17.03 18.51 22.41
C PRO A 13 17.14 20.03 22.27
N LEU A 14 16.82 20.56 21.09
CA LEU A 14 16.77 22.01 20.84
C LEU A 14 15.32 22.48 20.84
N ILE A 15 14.99 23.40 21.73
CA ILE A 15 13.68 24.08 21.76
C ILE A 15 13.92 25.57 21.55
N TYR A 16 13.14 26.19 20.67
CA TYR A 16 13.18 27.63 20.45
C TYR A 16 11.76 28.20 20.35
N LEU A 17 11.62 29.48 20.66
CA LEU A 17 10.33 30.17 20.53
C LEU A 17 10.22 30.78 19.14
N HIS A 18 9.25 30.33 18.36
CA HIS A 18 8.80 31.07 17.20
C HIS A 18 7.58 31.90 17.65
N GLN A 19 7.72 33.22 17.72
CA GLN A 19 6.72 34.12 18.31
C GLN A 19 6.37 33.72 19.76
N ARG A 20 5.11 33.35 20.04
CA ARG A 20 4.62 32.92 21.37
C ARG A 20 4.50 31.40 21.50
N THR A 21 5.05 30.65 20.54
CA THR A 21 4.92 29.19 20.50
C THR A 21 6.27 28.51 20.67
N PRO A 22 6.42 27.56 21.61
CA PRO A 22 7.60 26.72 21.71
C PRO A 22 7.60 25.70 20.57
N HIS A 23 8.69 25.68 19.82
CA HIS A 23 8.94 24.70 18.77
C HIS A 23 10.06 23.78 19.23
N LEU A 24 9.78 22.48 19.26
CA LEU A 24 10.80 21.45 19.44
C LEU A 24 11.38 21.13 18.07
N GLU A 25 12.70 21.14 17.97
CA GLU A 25 13.38 20.76 16.75
C GLU A 25 13.49 19.23 16.61
N GLU A 26 13.52 18.77 15.36
CA GLU A 26 13.90 17.39 15.04
C GLU A 26 15.30 17.05 15.56
N PRO A 27 15.54 15.79 15.96
CA PRO A 27 16.85 15.38 16.46
C PRO A 27 17.94 15.61 15.41
N SER A 28 19.11 16.05 15.87
CA SER A 28 20.25 16.24 14.98
C SER A 28 20.62 14.94 14.25
N PRO A 29 21.13 15.00 13.01
CA PRO A 29 21.47 13.81 12.23
C PRO A 29 22.48 12.92 12.96
N LEU A 30 23.37 13.53 13.74
CA LEU A 30 24.30 12.82 14.61
C LEU A 30 23.57 12.00 15.69
N THR A 31 22.63 12.63 16.40
CA THR A 31 21.81 11.98 17.42
C THR A 31 20.98 10.84 16.83
N ALA A 32 20.36 11.07 15.66
CA ALA A 32 19.55 10.06 14.98
C ALA A 32 20.37 8.83 14.59
N ARG A 33 21.58 9.02 14.04
CA ARG A 33 22.50 7.92 13.71
C ARG A 33 22.93 7.14 14.95
N MET A 34 23.36 7.83 16.01
CA MET A 34 23.77 7.16 17.25
C MET A 34 22.61 6.41 17.91
N ALA A 35 21.40 6.95 17.87
CA ALA A 35 20.21 6.28 18.38
C ALA A 35 19.93 5.00 17.58
N LEU A 36 20.02 5.06 16.25
CA LEU A 36 19.85 3.89 15.38
C LEU A 36 20.91 2.83 15.66
N GLU A 37 22.18 3.22 15.75
CA GLU A 37 23.28 2.30 16.08
C GLU A 37 23.09 1.63 17.44
N LYS A 38 22.77 2.39 18.49
CA LYS A 38 22.50 1.84 19.82
C LYS A 38 21.31 0.90 19.84
N THR A 39 20.26 1.25 19.09
CA THR A 39 19.06 0.41 18.97
C THR A 39 19.39 -0.90 18.24
N ASN A 40 20.15 -0.83 17.15
CA ASN A 40 20.60 -2.00 16.41
C ASN A 40 21.60 -2.87 17.20
N GLN A 41 22.45 -2.28 18.02
CA GLN A 41 23.34 -3.05 18.91
C GLN A 41 22.56 -3.79 20.00
N ARG A 42 21.51 -3.18 20.55
CA ARG A 42 20.72 -3.77 21.64
C ARG A 42 19.66 -4.76 21.17
N PHE A 43 19.01 -4.45 20.05
CA PHE A 43 17.82 -5.15 19.58
C PHE A 43 17.92 -5.61 18.12
N GLY A 44 19.02 -5.29 17.43
CA GLY A 44 19.21 -5.69 16.05
C GLY A 44 19.45 -7.18 15.92
N VAL A 45 19.06 -7.72 14.76
CA VAL A 45 19.28 -9.11 14.42
C VAL A 45 20.78 -9.33 14.15
N SER A 46 21.34 -10.40 14.71
CA SER A 46 22.73 -10.79 14.42
C SER A 46 22.93 -11.01 12.91
N GLN A 47 24.13 -10.72 12.41
CA GLN A 47 24.45 -10.92 10.99
C GLN A 47 24.26 -12.38 10.55
N LEU A 48 24.55 -13.34 11.43
CA LEU A 48 24.31 -14.75 11.13
C LEU A 48 22.83 -15.07 11.03
N ASP A 49 22.02 -14.48 11.90
CA ASP A 49 20.58 -14.72 11.91
C ASP A 49 19.90 -14.02 10.72
N SER A 50 20.38 -12.85 10.31
CA SER A 50 19.87 -12.17 9.11
C SER A 50 20.14 -12.98 7.84
N MET A 51 21.33 -13.61 7.72
CA MET A 51 21.67 -14.52 6.62
C MET A 51 20.82 -15.80 6.64
N LYS A 52 20.59 -16.38 7.83
CA LYS A 52 19.70 -17.55 7.94
C LYS A 52 18.27 -17.20 7.57
N LEU A 53 17.76 -16.07 8.05
CA LEU A 53 16.41 -15.61 7.74
C LEU A 53 16.24 -15.32 6.25
N SER A 54 17.24 -14.75 5.57
CA SER A 54 17.16 -14.55 4.12
C SER A 54 17.17 -15.88 3.36
N ALA A 55 18.03 -16.83 3.74
CA ALA A 55 18.05 -18.17 3.15
C ALA A 55 16.75 -18.96 3.38
N LEU A 56 16.16 -18.85 4.57
CA LEU A 56 14.86 -19.47 4.87
C LEU A 56 13.73 -18.83 4.08
N LYS A 57 13.73 -17.51 3.92
CA LYS A 57 12.74 -16.81 3.10
C LYS A 57 12.81 -17.25 1.64
N THR A 58 14.01 -17.35 1.06
CA THR A 58 14.15 -17.81 -0.33
C THR A 58 13.78 -19.28 -0.50
N ALA A 59 14.11 -20.15 0.47
CA ALA A 59 13.73 -21.55 0.43
C ALA A 59 12.21 -21.77 0.54
N THR A 60 11.52 -20.96 1.34
CA THR A 60 10.07 -21.12 1.60
C THR A 60 9.19 -20.41 0.59
N PHE A 61 9.57 -19.19 0.17
CA PHE A 61 8.75 -18.35 -0.71
C PHE A 61 9.31 -18.23 -2.14
N GLY A 62 10.49 -18.81 -2.42
CA GLY A 62 11.21 -18.64 -3.67
C GLY A 62 11.96 -17.30 -3.75
N GLU A 63 12.59 -17.02 -4.89
CA GLU A 63 13.22 -15.72 -5.13
C GLU A 63 12.17 -14.61 -5.18
N GLU A 64 12.47 -13.48 -4.55
CA GLU A 64 11.61 -12.29 -4.56
C GLU A 64 11.53 -11.72 -5.99
N THR A 65 10.57 -12.23 -6.76
CA THR A 65 10.18 -11.55 -8.00
C THR A 65 9.64 -10.19 -7.62
N LYS A 66 10.20 -9.11 -8.19
CA LYS A 66 9.66 -7.76 -8.04
C LYS A 66 8.23 -7.76 -8.58
N VAL A 67 7.26 -7.99 -7.70
CA VAL A 67 5.85 -7.95 -8.05
C VAL A 67 5.55 -6.48 -8.35
N THR A 68 5.63 -6.12 -9.63
CA THR A 68 5.10 -4.85 -10.11
C THR A 68 3.61 -4.89 -9.81
N SER A 69 3.21 -4.20 -8.74
CA SER A 69 1.80 -4.16 -8.36
C SER A 69 1.02 -3.60 -9.55
N LYS A 70 0.16 -4.42 -10.14
CA LYS A 70 -0.68 -3.98 -11.26
C LYS A 70 -1.54 -2.84 -10.73
N LYS A 71 -1.40 -1.65 -11.32
CA LYS A 71 -2.26 -0.49 -10.99
C LYS A 71 -3.72 -0.97 -11.03
N ARG A 72 -4.36 -1.01 -9.87
CA ARG A 72 -5.78 -1.39 -9.79
C ARG A 72 -6.57 -0.32 -10.52
N LYS A 73 -7.41 -0.72 -11.47
CA LYS A 73 -8.41 0.19 -12.04
C LYS A 73 -9.29 0.67 -10.90
N MET A 74 -9.27 1.97 -10.58
CA MET A 74 -10.16 2.51 -9.56
C MET A 74 -11.60 2.23 -9.98
N LYS A 75 -12.35 1.52 -9.14
CA LYS A 75 -13.81 1.38 -9.28
C LYS A 75 -14.42 2.71 -8.84
N GLY A 76 -14.54 3.66 -9.77
CA GLY A 76 -15.14 4.95 -9.49
C GLY A 76 -15.42 5.76 -10.74
N GLY A 77 -16.57 6.45 -10.75
CA GLY A 77 -16.78 7.63 -11.58
C GLY A 77 -16.01 8.83 -11.01
N PRO A 78 -16.14 10.03 -11.60
CA PRO A 78 -15.55 11.24 -11.01
C PRO A 78 -15.96 11.35 -9.53
N ASN A 79 -15.00 11.74 -8.70
CA ASN A 79 -15.22 11.96 -7.27
C ASN A 79 -16.46 12.86 -7.09
N PRO A 80 -17.45 12.49 -6.27
CA PRO A 80 -18.68 13.27 -6.06
C PRO A 80 -18.44 14.70 -5.53
N LEU A 81 -17.28 14.98 -4.93
CA LEU A 81 -16.88 16.34 -4.54
C LEU A 81 -16.18 17.12 -5.66
N SER A 82 -15.73 16.44 -6.73
CA SER A 82 -15.24 17.11 -7.93
C SER A 82 -16.43 17.31 -8.88
N CYS A 83 -17.00 18.50 -8.95
CA CYS A 83 -18.05 18.85 -9.90
C CYS A 83 -17.60 18.79 -11.39
N LYS A 84 -16.53 18.07 -11.70
CA LYS A 84 -15.97 17.91 -13.04
C LYS A 84 -16.78 16.84 -13.81
N LYS A 85 -17.52 17.31 -14.81
CA LYS A 85 -18.28 16.47 -15.75
C LYS A 85 -17.35 15.43 -16.39
N LYS A 86 -17.83 14.18 -16.47
CA LYS A 86 -17.14 13.07 -17.15
C LYS A 86 -16.89 13.45 -18.62
N LYS A 87 -15.62 13.40 -19.05
CA LYS A 87 -15.26 13.63 -20.46
C LYS A 87 -15.79 12.46 -21.31
N LYS A 88 -16.59 12.76 -22.34
CA LYS A 88 -17.03 11.79 -23.33
C LYS A 88 -15.85 11.55 -24.28
N SER A 89 -15.42 10.30 -24.43
CA SER A 89 -14.47 9.94 -25.49
C SER A 89 -15.20 10.09 -26.83
N LEU A 90 -14.70 10.98 -27.69
CA LEU A 90 -15.13 11.10 -29.08
C LEU A 90 -14.63 9.87 -29.84
N ALA A 91 -15.40 8.79 -29.77
CA ALA A 91 -15.26 7.66 -30.66
C ALA A 91 -16.56 7.55 -31.45
N GLY A 92 -16.49 7.95 -32.73
CA GLY A 92 -17.38 7.47 -33.79
C GLY A 92 -18.84 7.89 -33.70
N ASN A 93 -19.19 8.87 -34.53
CA ASN A 93 -20.52 9.25 -34.99
C ASN A 93 -21.53 8.07 -35.00
N LYS A 94 -22.62 8.18 -34.22
CA LYS A 94 -23.85 7.37 -34.41
C LYS A 94 -25.07 8.21 -34.06
N GLU A 95 -25.89 8.46 -35.07
CA GLU A 95 -27.22 9.08 -34.98
C GLU A 95 -28.19 8.24 -34.14
N PRO A 96 -29.27 8.86 -33.60
CA PRO A 96 -30.22 8.15 -32.75
C PRO A 96 -31.26 7.41 -33.61
N ILE A 97 -31.30 6.08 -33.50
CA ILE A 97 -32.44 5.29 -34.00
C ILE A 97 -33.39 5.05 -32.82
N THR A 98 -34.64 5.46 -33.05
CA THR A 98 -35.82 5.31 -32.20
C THR A 98 -36.14 3.86 -31.84
N THR A 99 -36.76 3.73 -30.67
CA THR A 99 -37.44 2.57 -30.09
C THR A 99 -38.23 1.73 -31.10
N GLU A 100 -38.01 0.41 -31.11
CA GLU A 100 -39.03 -0.64 -31.30
C GLU A 100 -38.43 -1.99 -30.86
N ASN A 101 -39.29 -2.85 -30.31
CA ASN A 101 -38.96 -4.09 -29.62
C ASN A 101 -38.28 -5.14 -30.52
N SER A 102 -37.21 -5.79 -30.05
CA SER A 102 -36.82 -7.13 -30.51
C SER A 102 -35.80 -7.80 -29.57
N ASP A 103 -35.99 -9.11 -29.45
CA ASP A 103 -35.40 -10.06 -28.52
C ASP A 103 -33.89 -9.95 -28.29
N LYS A 104 -33.51 -9.63 -27.05
CA LYS A 104 -32.13 -9.82 -26.56
C LYS A 104 -32.04 -11.17 -25.85
N PRO A 105 -31.14 -12.09 -26.25
CA PRO A 105 -31.02 -13.38 -25.58
C PRO A 105 -30.64 -13.19 -24.12
N ARG A 106 -31.46 -13.71 -23.20
CA ARG A 106 -31.19 -13.74 -21.75
C ARG A 106 -29.82 -14.37 -21.52
N ARG A 107 -28.91 -13.58 -20.94
CA ARG A 107 -27.54 -14.00 -20.62
C ARG A 107 -27.60 -15.18 -19.63
N LYS A 108 -27.27 -16.40 -20.09
CA LYS A 108 -27.18 -17.59 -19.22
C LYS A 108 -26.08 -17.37 -18.18
N ARG A 109 -26.45 -17.37 -16.89
CA ARG A 109 -25.48 -17.29 -15.79
C ARG A 109 -24.63 -18.55 -15.80
N LYS A 110 -23.30 -18.41 -15.74
CA LYS A 110 -22.41 -19.55 -15.53
C LYS A 110 -22.58 -20.02 -14.08
N ARG A 111 -23.20 -21.19 -13.90
CA ARG A 111 -23.27 -21.87 -12.60
C ARG A 111 -21.84 -22.18 -12.15
N ILE A 112 -21.46 -21.72 -10.96
CA ILE A 112 -20.18 -22.06 -10.35
C ILE A 112 -20.22 -23.57 -10.06
N LYS A 113 -19.27 -24.33 -10.62
CA LYS A 113 -19.08 -25.73 -10.26
C LYS A 113 -18.33 -25.76 -8.94
N LEU A 114 -19.00 -26.22 -7.87
CA LEU A 114 -18.34 -26.49 -6.59
C LEU A 114 -17.33 -27.63 -6.78
N ALA A 115 -16.16 -27.48 -6.15
CA ALA A 115 -15.11 -28.49 -6.17
C ALA A 115 -15.55 -29.73 -5.40
N LYS A 116 -15.05 -30.92 -5.78
CA LYS A 116 -15.51 -32.22 -5.26
C LYS A 116 -15.43 -32.30 -3.71
N HIS A 117 -14.34 -31.80 -3.14
CA HIS A 117 -14.10 -31.77 -1.69
C HIS A 117 -15.06 -30.85 -0.89
N VAL A 118 -15.79 -29.96 -1.56
CA VAL A 118 -16.82 -29.13 -0.91
C VAL A 118 -18.14 -29.89 -0.81
N LYS A 119 -18.45 -30.76 -1.79
CA LYS A 119 -19.65 -31.61 -1.77
C LYS A 119 -19.56 -32.73 -0.74
N GLU A 120 -18.39 -33.37 -0.65
CA GLU A 120 -18.15 -34.46 0.31
C GLU A 120 -18.30 -34.00 1.77
N LYS A 121 -18.05 -32.71 2.06
CA LYS A 121 -18.23 -32.15 3.41
C LYS A 121 -19.70 -31.87 3.77
N GLU A 122 -20.58 -31.70 2.79
CA GLU A 122 -22.01 -31.46 3.05
C GLU A 122 -22.75 -32.77 3.31
N GLU A 123 -22.36 -33.88 2.66
CA GLU A 123 -23.01 -35.20 2.83
C GLU A 123 -22.70 -35.88 4.18
N VAL A 124 -21.63 -35.49 4.87
CA VAL A 124 -21.24 -36.06 6.18
C VAL A 124 -21.87 -35.30 7.35
N SER A 125 -22.78 -34.35 7.09
CA SER A 125 -23.45 -33.54 8.13
C SER A 125 -24.96 -33.79 8.31
N CYS A 126 -25.50 -34.87 7.72
CA CYS A 126 -26.84 -35.38 8.03
C CYS A 126 -26.75 -36.71 8.78
#